data_AF-A0A9W8MXF9-F1
#
_entry.id   AF-A0A9W8MXF9-F1
#
_cell.length_a   1.000
_cell.length_b   1.000
_cell.length_c   1.000
_cell.angle_alpha   90.00
_cell.angle_beta   90.00
_cell.angle_gamma   90.00
#
_symmetry.space_group_name_H-M   'P 1'
#
loop_
_entity.id
_entity.type
_entity.pdbx_description
1 polymer ?
#
loop_
_entity_poly.entity_id
_entity_poly.type
_entity_poly.pdbx_seq_one_letter_code
_entity_poly.pdbx_strand_id
1 'polypeptide(L)'
;MPGPSNNKKRTRGRVNNCKRKSTNLPKPQPTRFHGSTTPSPPSSPSPPQTPPPLLKFESPYEHKKLCPVLDEKVSRTVEKVMFQPPFIHDPGNGPRVRDARAFMGSFFAQPPSLDDPLCAEFAQDEVLQMLSTVLPEETALILWYNKSRSRSRICPSCQRLYRLGDALQDLVDEDPEPDKPRPPQLLLEQEISGLCSPVCFILASFNYPGAIKLAWGRMADEMDDSTWELLNGPGVGVAENETSRTLGMLVRMTRLHDLGLAQLCFGVDVEEASLLQVAHS
;
A
#
# COMPACT_ATOMS: atom_id res chain seq x y z
N MET A 1 19.67 -16.18 -6.41
CA MET A 1 18.74 -16.82 -7.35
C MET A 1 18.54 -15.87 -8.54
N PRO A 2 18.78 -16.30 -9.78
CA PRO A 2 18.51 -15.48 -10.96
C PRO A 2 17.00 -15.33 -11.14
N GLY A 3 16.52 -14.10 -11.37
CA GLY A 3 15.10 -13.84 -11.67
C GLY A 3 14.70 -14.29 -13.08
N PRO A 4 13.41 -14.57 -13.34
CA PRO A 4 12.94 -15.00 -14.65
C PRO A 4 13.09 -13.89 -15.69
N SER A 5 13.79 -14.20 -16.78
CA SER A 5 13.95 -13.34 -17.95
C SER A 5 12.67 -13.35 -18.77
N ASN A 6 12.06 -12.17 -18.93
CA ASN A 6 10.91 -11.97 -19.82
C ASN A 6 11.39 -12.08 -21.28
N ASN A 7 11.29 -13.27 -21.87
CA ASN A 7 11.56 -13.47 -23.30
C ASN A 7 10.44 -12.86 -24.17
N LYS A 8 10.44 -11.52 -24.30
CA LYS A 8 9.67 -10.83 -25.34
C LYS A 8 10.33 -11.10 -26.70
N LYS A 9 9.67 -11.93 -27.49
CA LYS A 9 9.98 -12.26 -28.89
C LYS A 9 10.28 -10.99 -29.68
N ARG A 10 11.56 -10.70 -29.92
CA ARG A 10 12.04 -9.61 -30.78
C ARG A 10 11.57 -9.84 -32.22
N THR A 11 10.44 -9.25 -32.58
CA THR A 11 10.06 -9.09 -33.99
C THR A 11 10.98 -8.03 -34.58
N ARG A 12 11.96 -8.45 -35.39
CA ARG A 12 12.84 -7.57 -36.15
C ARG A 12 12.01 -6.79 -37.18
N GLY A 13 11.50 -5.63 -36.78
CA GLY A 13 10.93 -4.61 -37.65
C GLY A 13 12.05 -3.87 -38.38
N ARG A 14 12.13 -4.12 -39.69
CA ARG A 14 13.03 -3.49 -40.67
C ARG A 14 12.90 -1.97 -40.61
N VAL A 15 14.00 -1.28 -40.29
CA VAL A 15 14.11 0.19 -40.32
C VAL A 15 14.03 0.65 -41.78
N ASN A 16 12.89 1.25 -42.15
CA ASN A 16 12.76 2.04 -43.37
C ASN A 16 12.69 3.52 -42.99
N ASN A 17 13.72 4.25 -43.42
CA ASN A 17 13.82 5.70 -43.36
C ASN A 17 12.62 6.35 -44.07
N CYS A 18 11.78 7.06 -43.32
CA CYS A 18 10.82 8.01 -43.88
C CYS A 18 11.07 9.40 -43.28
N LYS A 19 11.72 10.25 -44.08
CA LYS A 19 11.77 11.71 -43.90
C LYS A 19 10.34 12.25 -43.78
N ARG A 20 9.93 12.65 -42.58
CA ARG A 20 8.70 13.44 -42.39
C ARG A 20 8.99 14.91 -42.65
N LYS A 21 8.39 15.42 -43.72
CA LYS A 21 8.22 16.85 -44.00
C LYS A 21 7.35 17.46 -42.89
N SER A 22 7.78 18.64 -42.43
CA SER A 22 7.01 19.54 -41.59
C SER A 22 5.79 20.05 -42.35
N THR A 23 4.60 19.78 -41.82
CA THR A 23 3.35 20.45 -42.21
C THR A 23 2.73 21.02 -40.95
N ASN A 24 2.77 22.34 -40.87
CA ASN A 24 2.08 23.18 -39.89
C ASN A 24 0.59 22.86 -39.88
N LEU A 25 0.05 22.47 -38.73
CA LEU A 25 -1.38 22.44 -38.47
C LEU A 25 -1.74 23.52 -37.44
N PRO A 26 -2.87 24.23 -37.64
CA PRO A 26 -3.23 25.40 -36.85
C PRO A 26 -3.71 25.04 -35.44
N LYS A 27 -3.33 25.95 -34.53
CA LYS A 27 -3.64 26.02 -33.10
C LYS A 27 -5.16 26.10 -32.88
N PRO A 28 -5.79 25.19 -32.11
CA PRO A 28 -7.20 25.34 -31.75
C PRO A 28 -7.36 26.48 -30.74
N GLN A 29 -8.24 27.43 -31.07
CA GLN A 29 -8.67 28.52 -30.20
C GLN A 29 -9.52 27.98 -29.03
N PRO A 30 -9.42 28.56 -27.83
CA PRO A 30 -10.29 28.23 -26.72
C PRO A 30 -11.67 28.87 -26.92
N THR A 31 -12.70 28.04 -27.06
CA THR A 31 -14.10 28.44 -26.96
C THR A 31 -14.43 28.84 -25.53
N ARG A 32 -14.62 30.16 -25.32
CA ARG A 32 -15.25 30.73 -24.12
C ARG A 32 -16.72 30.30 -24.07
N PHE A 33 -17.06 29.39 -23.17
CA PHE A 33 -18.44 29.21 -22.73
C PHE A 33 -18.67 30.07 -21.48
N HIS A 34 -19.40 31.17 -21.67
CA HIS A 34 -20.02 31.93 -20.60
C HIS A 34 -21.30 31.20 -20.15
N GLY A 35 -21.19 30.36 -19.13
CA GLY A 35 -22.33 29.84 -18.38
C GLY A 35 -22.47 30.63 -17.08
N SER A 36 -23.33 31.65 -17.09
CA SER A 36 -23.74 32.36 -15.89
C SER A 36 -24.85 31.55 -15.21
N THR A 37 -24.51 30.85 -14.13
CA THR A 37 -25.48 30.27 -13.20
C THR A 37 -25.22 30.89 -11.82
N THR A 38 -26.11 31.80 -11.47
CA THR A 38 -26.27 32.43 -10.16
C THR A 38 -26.48 31.38 -9.06
N PRO A 39 -25.68 31.36 -7.97
CA PRO A 39 -25.94 30.52 -6.82
C PRO A 39 -27.06 31.13 -5.96
N SER A 40 -28.02 30.30 -5.57
CA SER A 40 -29.07 30.65 -4.60
C SER A 40 -28.50 30.63 -3.16
N PRO A 41 -28.97 31.50 -2.26
CA PRO A 41 -28.54 31.56 -0.86
C PRO A 41 -29.09 30.39 -0.01
N PRO A 42 -28.50 30.16 1.18
CA PRO A 42 -28.51 28.86 1.88
C PRO A 42 -29.77 28.63 2.73
N SER A 43 -30.23 27.38 2.76
CA SER A 43 -31.24 26.91 3.71
C SER A 43 -30.63 26.76 5.11
N SER A 44 -31.23 27.44 6.07
CA SER A 44 -30.84 27.46 7.49
C SER A 44 -30.69 26.06 8.11
N PRO A 45 -29.71 25.85 9.01
CA PRO A 45 -29.62 24.65 9.82
C PRO A 45 -30.73 24.64 10.87
N SER A 46 -31.48 23.54 10.91
CA SER A 46 -32.46 23.25 11.96
C SER A 46 -31.81 23.27 13.34
N PRO A 47 -32.51 23.75 14.39
CA PRO A 47 -31.97 23.77 15.75
C PRO A 47 -31.71 22.35 16.27
N PRO A 48 -30.69 22.16 17.13
CA PRO A 48 -30.37 20.88 17.72
C PRO A 48 -31.51 20.41 18.62
N GLN A 49 -32.08 19.25 18.31
CA GLN A 49 -33.03 18.57 19.19
C GLN A 49 -32.31 18.17 20.47
N THR A 50 -32.73 18.79 21.58
CA THR A 50 -32.26 18.44 22.92
C THR A 50 -32.77 17.04 23.24
N PRO A 51 -31.91 16.08 23.63
CA PRO A 51 -32.38 14.76 24.04
C PRO A 51 -33.29 14.89 25.28
N PRO A 52 -34.39 14.11 25.36
CA PRO A 52 -35.29 14.17 26.50
C PRO A 52 -34.55 13.82 27.79
N PRO A 53 -34.93 14.41 28.93
CA PRO A 53 -34.30 14.14 30.22
C PRO A 53 -34.42 12.64 30.54
N LEU A 54 -33.27 12.01 30.77
CA LEU A 54 -33.17 10.63 31.24
C LEU A 54 -34.03 10.48 32.50
N LEU A 55 -35.15 9.76 32.35
CA LEU A 55 -35.96 9.32 33.47
C LEU A 55 -35.05 8.53 34.41
N LYS A 56 -34.93 9.01 35.65
CA LYS A 56 -34.22 8.33 36.74
C LYS A 56 -34.85 6.96 36.91
N PHE A 57 -34.18 5.95 36.36
CA PHE A 57 -34.52 4.55 36.59
C PHE A 57 -34.04 4.22 38.00
N GLU A 58 -34.91 4.42 38.99
CA GLU A 58 -34.69 3.91 40.35
C GLU A 58 -34.75 2.38 40.27
N SER A 59 -33.55 1.79 40.21
CA SER A 59 -33.33 0.35 40.19
C SER A 59 -33.52 -0.20 41.62
N PRO A 60 -34.57 -1.01 41.88
CA PRO A 60 -34.78 -1.64 43.18
C PRO A 60 -34.08 -2.99 43.17
N TYR A 61 -32.75 -2.99 43.06
CA TYR A 61 -31.99 -4.23 43.22
C TYR A 61 -31.31 -4.24 44.59
N GLU A 62 -31.90 -5.07 45.45
CA GLU A 62 -31.32 -5.50 46.71
C GLU A 62 -29.84 -5.88 46.55
N HIS A 63 -29.03 -5.37 47.48
CA HIS A 63 -27.66 -5.74 47.70
C HIS A 63 -27.54 -7.23 48.08
N LYS A 64 -27.60 -8.12 47.08
CA LYS A 64 -27.03 -9.47 47.20
C LYS A 64 -25.53 -9.31 47.35
N LYS A 65 -25.03 -9.64 48.55
CA LYS A 65 -23.61 -9.81 48.89
C LYS A 65 -22.99 -10.82 47.92
N LEU A 66 -22.49 -10.33 46.80
CA LEU A 66 -21.73 -11.10 45.82
C LEU A 66 -20.29 -11.25 46.30
N CYS A 67 -19.78 -12.47 46.14
CA CYS A 67 -18.50 -12.93 46.66
C CYS A 67 -17.31 -12.11 46.14
N PRO A 68 -16.32 -11.76 46.99
CA PRO A 68 -15.17 -10.91 46.62
C PRO A 68 -14.12 -11.56 45.68
N VAL A 69 -14.39 -12.74 45.13
CA VAL A 69 -13.39 -13.52 44.35
C VAL A 69 -13.30 -13.07 42.88
N LEU A 70 -14.28 -12.32 42.37
CA LEU A 70 -14.26 -11.80 40.99
C LEU A 70 -13.41 -10.53 40.82
N ASP A 71 -13.16 -9.78 41.89
CA ASP A 71 -12.55 -8.45 41.83
C ASP A 71 -11.06 -8.51 41.48
N GLU A 72 -10.34 -9.53 41.97
CA GLU A 72 -8.88 -9.64 41.79
C GLU A 72 -8.48 -10.03 40.36
N LYS A 73 -9.28 -10.86 39.67
CA LYS A 73 -9.02 -11.24 38.27
C LYS A 73 -9.30 -10.10 37.29
N VAL A 74 -10.33 -9.31 37.56
CA VAL A 74 -10.66 -8.13 36.77
C VAL A 74 -9.54 -7.09 36.94
N SER A 75 -9.10 -6.84 38.17
CA SER A 75 -8.02 -5.88 38.45
C SER A 75 -6.71 -6.23 37.74
N ARG A 76 -6.25 -7.50 37.81
CA ARG A 76 -5.02 -7.92 37.09
C ARG A 76 -5.14 -7.85 35.57
N THR A 77 -6.34 -8.06 35.01
CA THR A 77 -6.57 -7.93 33.57
C THR A 77 -6.53 -6.46 33.15
N VAL A 78 -7.13 -5.56 33.95
CA VAL A 78 -7.10 -4.11 33.72
C VAL A 78 -5.67 -3.58 33.81
N GLU A 79 -4.89 -3.97 34.82
CA GLU A 79 -3.49 -3.57 34.93
C GLU A 79 -2.68 -4.02 33.71
N LYS A 80 -2.83 -5.29 33.29
CA LYS A 80 -2.12 -5.80 32.11
C LYS A 80 -2.47 -5.04 30.82
N VAL A 81 -3.72 -4.60 30.66
CA VAL A 81 -4.13 -3.78 29.51
C VAL A 81 -3.59 -2.35 29.62
N MET A 82 -3.59 -1.75 30.81
CA MET A 82 -3.10 -0.38 31.01
C MET A 82 -1.59 -0.22 30.81
N PHE A 83 -0.79 -1.28 31.03
CA PHE A 83 0.66 -1.23 30.88
C PHE A 83 1.17 -1.71 29.51
N GLN A 84 0.28 -2.09 28.59
CA GLN A 84 0.71 -2.42 27.22
C GLN A 84 0.98 -1.13 26.43
N PRO A 85 2.14 -1.03 25.76
CA PRO A 85 2.39 0.09 24.87
C PRO A 85 1.31 0.12 23.78
N PRO A 86 0.82 1.30 23.39
CA PRO A 86 -0.20 1.38 22.35
C PRO A 86 0.37 0.85 21.02
N PHE A 87 -0.44 0.06 20.31
CA PHE A 87 -0.07 -0.52 19.02
C PHE A 87 -0.05 0.51 17.87
N ILE A 88 -0.55 1.73 18.12
CA ILE A 88 -0.36 2.91 17.27
C ILE A 88 0.36 4.00 18.07
N HIS A 89 1.32 4.67 17.46
CA HIS A 89 1.92 5.89 18.00
C HIS A 89 2.00 6.98 16.94
N ASP A 90 1.95 8.25 17.32
CA ASP A 90 2.13 9.37 16.39
C ASP A 90 3.34 10.22 16.82
N PRO A 91 4.43 10.27 16.02
CA PRO A 91 5.57 11.13 16.30
C PRO A 91 5.36 12.61 15.93
N GLY A 92 4.15 13.01 15.50
CA GLY A 92 3.79 14.37 15.11
C GLY A 92 3.64 14.58 13.60
N ASN A 93 3.96 13.56 12.79
CA ASN A 93 3.80 13.59 11.33
C ASN A 93 2.93 12.43 10.82
N GLY A 94 1.99 11.98 11.66
CA GLY A 94 0.96 11.00 11.33
C GLY A 94 1.11 9.67 12.08
N PRO A 95 0.01 8.91 12.25
CA PRO A 95 0.00 7.68 13.02
C PRO A 95 0.89 6.59 12.40
N ARG A 96 1.57 5.82 13.25
CA ARG A 96 2.46 4.71 12.93
C ARG A 96 2.04 3.44 13.65
N VAL A 97 1.91 2.34 12.93
CA VAL A 97 1.55 1.03 13.47
C VAL A 97 2.79 0.35 14.04
N ARG A 98 2.84 0.15 15.37
CA ARG A 98 3.95 -0.56 16.04
C ARG A 98 3.78 -2.07 16.04
N ASP A 99 2.53 -2.53 16.16
CA ASP A 99 2.18 -3.94 16.19
C ASP A 99 1.09 -4.16 15.15
N ALA A 100 1.50 -4.69 13.99
CA ALA A 100 0.59 -4.96 12.88
C ALA A 100 -0.50 -5.95 13.27
N ARG A 101 -0.17 -6.99 14.06
CA ARG A 101 -1.13 -8.02 14.46
C ARG A 101 -2.20 -7.45 15.39
N ALA A 102 -1.80 -6.71 16.41
CA ALA A 102 -2.74 -6.01 17.29
C ALA A 102 -3.59 -4.98 16.52
N PHE A 103 -2.98 -4.27 15.57
CA PHE A 103 -3.69 -3.33 14.72
C PHE A 103 -4.77 -4.01 13.87
N MET A 104 -4.47 -5.15 13.20
CA MET A 104 -5.44 -5.87 12.37
C MET A 104 -6.65 -6.36 13.15
N GLY A 105 -6.48 -6.72 14.42
CA GLY A 105 -7.58 -7.12 15.31
C GLY A 105 -8.35 -5.96 15.94
N SER A 106 -7.91 -4.71 15.70
CA SER A 106 -8.49 -3.52 16.31
C SER A 106 -9.57 -2.87 15.44
N PHE A 107 -10.36 -1.99 16.05
CA PHE A 107 -11.35 -1.18 15.32
C PHE A 107 -10.73 -0.14 14.38
N PHE A 108 -9.43 0.13 14.49
CA PHE A 108 -8.73 1.09 13.62
C PHE A 108 -8.44 0.51 12.23
N ALA A 109 -8.33 -0.81 12.12
CA ALA A 109 -8.14 -1.48 10.84
C ALA A 109 -9.42 -1.40 10.01
N GLN A 110 -9.32 -0.91 8.78
CA GLN A 110 -10.46 -0.94 7.88
C GLN A 110 -10.76 -2.38 7.43
N PRO A 111 -12.03 -2.76 7.27
CA PRO A 111 -12.37 -4.06 6.71
C PRO A 111 -11.87 -4.16 5.26
N PRO A 112 -11.61 -5.37 4.75
CA PRO A 112 -11.32 -5.57 3.34
C PRO A 112 -12.43 -5.01 2.43
N SER A 113 -12.03 -4.54 1.25
CA SER A 113 -12.97 -4.03 0.25
C SER A 113 -13.47 -5.17 -0.61
N LEU A 114 -14.76 -5.50 -0.52
CA LEU A 114 -15.37 -6.59 -1.32
C LEU A 114 -15.92 -6.11 -2.67
N ASP A 115 -16.08 -4.79 -2.85
CA ASP A 115 -16.58 -4.18 -4.08
C ASP A 115 -15.54 -4.16 -5.21
N ASP A 116 -14.26 -4.34 -4.86
CA ASP A 116 -13.15 -4.44 -5.80
C ASP A 116 -12.73 -5.92 -5.88
N PRO A 117 -12.86 -6.57 -7.05
CA PRO A 117 -12.53 -7.99 -7.21
C PRO A 117 -11.10 -8.32 -6.77
N LEU A 118 -10.13 -7.45 -7.06
CA LEU A 118 -8.73 -7.68 -6.71
C LEU A 118 -8.54 -7.59 -5.20
N CYS A 119 -9.15 -6.59 -4.56
CA CYS A 119 -9.12 -6.48 -3.09
C CYS A 119 -9.76 -7.70 -2.42
N ALA A 120 -10.87 -8.21 -2.96
CA ALA A 120 -11.57 -9.38 -2.44
C ALA A 120 -10.72 -10.66 -2.56
N GLU A 121 -9.99 -10.83 -3.66
CA GLU A 121 -9.04 -11.94 -3.83
C GLU A 121 -7.92 -11.87 -2.80
N PHE A 122 -7.29 -10.71 -2.63
CA PHE A 122 -6.24 -10.53 -1.61
C PHE A 122 -6.74 -10.63 -0.17
N ALA A 123 -8.04 -10.49 0.08
CA ALA A 123 -8.62 -10.57 1.41
C ALA A 123 -8.68 -12.00 1.98
N GLN A 124 -8.41 -13.01 1.17
CA GLN A 124 -8.41 -14.42 1.59
C GLN A 124 -7.27 -14.71 2.59
N ASP A 125 -7.55 -15.55 3.58
CA ASP A 125 -6.58 -15.94 4.61
C ASP A 125 -5.44 -16.78 4.02
N GLU A 126 -5.73 -17.55 2.97
CA GLU A 126 -4.77 -18.34 2.21
C GLU A 126 -3.70 -17.45 1.58
N VAL A 127 -4.08 -16.26 1.11
CA VAL A 127 -3.12 -15.29 0.55
C VAL A 127 -2.19 -14.76 1.63
N LEU A 128 -2.70 -14.48 2.84
CA LEU A 128 -1.84 -14.11 3.97
C LEU A 128 -0.90 -15.24 4.38
N GLN A 129 -1.38 -16.49 4.38
CA GLN A 129 -0.56 -17.66 4.67
C GLN A 129 0.58 -17.80 3.64
N MET A 130 0.26 -17.67 2.35
CA MET A 130 1.27 -17.69 1.27
C MET A 130 2.29 -16.56 1.43
N LEU A 131 1.85 -15.33 1.69
CA LEU A 131 2.76 -14.20 1.94
C LEU A 131 3.68 -14.46 3.13
N SER A 132 3.17 -15.11 4.18
CA SER A 132 3.94 -15.45 5.38
C SER A 132 4.98 -16.56 5.16
N THR A 133 4.93 -17.29 4.04
CA THR A 133 5.98 -18.26 3.66
C THR A 133 7.21 -17.59 3.07
N VAL A 134 7.06 -16.38 2.54
CA VAL A 134 8.13 -15.65 1.83
C VAL A 134 8.56 -14.39 2.54
N LEU A 135 7.67 -13.70 3.24
CA LEU A 135 7.96 -12.45 3.96
C LEU A 135 7.90 -12.68 5.48
N PRO A 136 8.67 -11.89 6.26
CA PRO A 136 8.45 -11.79 7.70
C PRO A 136 7.00 -11.41 8.02
N GLU A 137 6.48 -11.96 9.11
CA GLU A 137 5.08 -11.87 9.51
C GLU A 137 4.51 -10.44 9.45
N GLU A 138 5.23 -9.47 10.02
CA GLU A 138 4.79 -8.08 10.05
C GLU A 138 4.65 -7.49 8.64
N THR A 139 5.62 -7.77 7.76
CA THR A 139 5.59 -7.29 6.37
C THR A 139 4.50 -7.99 5.56
N ALA A 140 4.28 -9.29 5.79
CA ALA A 140 3.19 -10.04 5.17
C ALA A 140 1.82 -9.45 5.57
N LEU A 141 1.60 -9.16 6.86
CA LEU A 141 0.38 -8.53 7.35
C LEU A 141 0.15 -7.14 6.75
N ILE A 142 1.21 -6.31 6.68
CA ILE A 142 1.14 -4.98 6.07
C ILE A 142 0.79 -5.07 4.58
N LEU A 143 1.45 -5.95 3.84
CA LEU A 143 1.20 -6.13 2.40
C LEU A 143 -0.21 -6.68 2.14
N TRP A 144 -0.64 -7.68 2.91
CA TRP A 144 -1.99 -8.22 2.86
C TRP A 144 -3.04 -7.13 3.13
N TYR A 145 -2.86 -6.33 4.18
CA TYR A 145 -3.74 -5.19 4.48
C TYR A 145 -3.78 -4.18 3.33
N ASN A 146 -2.63 -3.80 2.80
CA ASN A 146 -2.57 -2.82 1.71
C ASN A 146 -3.27 -3.30 0.44
N LYS A 147 -3.20 -4.60 0.13
CA LYS A 147 -3.76 -5.17 -1.11
C LYS A 147 -5.23 -5.52 -1.03
N SER A 148 -5.73 -5.82 0.16
CA SER A 148 -7.13 -6.20 0.38
C SER A 148 -8.06 -5.02 0.69
N ARG A 149 -7.52 -3.80 0.83
CA ARG A 149 -8.30 -2.59 1.10
C ARG A 149 -8.18 -1.62 -0.08
N SER A 150 -9.27 -0.95 -0.41
CA SER A 150 -9.28 -0.01 -1.54
C SER A 150 -8.44 1.24 -1.29
N ARG A 151 -8.46 1.80 -0.06
CA ARG A 151 -7.85 3.12 0.21
C ARG A 151 -6.91 3.18 1.41
N SER A 152 -7.13 2.40 2.46
CA SER A 152 -6.29 2.47 3.67
C SER A 152 -4.97 1.73 3.44
N ARG A 153 -3.87 2.34 3.88
CA ARG A 153 -2.51 1.83 3.68
C ARG A 153 -1.67 1.96 4.95
N ILE A 154 -0.77 1.02 5.14
CA ILE A 154 0.33 1.08 6.10
C ILE A 154 1.62 1.07 5.29
N CYS A 155 2.47 2.09 5.43
CA CYS A 155 3.74 2.13 4.73
C CYS A 155 4.69 1.06 5.25
N PRO A 156 5.17 0.10 4.44
CA PRO A 156 6.02 -0.98 4.94
C PRO A 156 7.38 -0.48 5.46
N SER A 157 7.90 0.65 4.97
CA SER A 157 9.21 1.18 5.43
C SER A 157 9.17 1.96 6.74
N CYS A 158 8.07 2.65 7.06
CA CYS A 158 8.01 3.55 8.23
C CYS A 158 6.75 3.35 9.07
N GLN A 159 5.96 2.33 8.74
CA GLN A 159 4.71 1.94 9.37
C GLN A 159 3.62 3.03 9.42
N ARG A 160 3.73 4.10 8.61
CA ARG A 160 2.75 5.19 8.56
C ARG A 160 1.41 4.69 8.08
N LEU A 161 0.36 4.93 8.86
CA LEU A 161 -1.03 4.71 8.48
C LEU A 161 -1.53 5.95 7.72
N TYR A 162 -2.06 5.74 6.52
CA TYR A 162 -2.57 6.80 5.67
C TYR A 162 -3.65 6.28 4.72
N ARG A 163 -4.27 7.18 3.96
CA ARG A 163 -5.18 6.85 2.86
C ARG A 163 -4.56 7.25 1.52
N LEU A 164 -4.86 6.48 0.48
CA LEU A 164 -4.47 6.85 -0.89
C LEU A 164 -4.94 8.27 -1.23
N GLY A 165 -4.00 9.08 -1.70
CA GLY A 165 -4.23 10.49 -2.03
C GLY A 165 -4.03 11.47 -0.86
N ASP A 166 -3.71 11.00 0.35
CA ASP A 166 -3.40 11.90 1.48
C ASP A 166 -2.17 12.75 1.19
N ALA A 167 -2.25 14.04 1.53
CA ALA A 167 -1.13 14.97 1.47
C ALA A 167 -0.24 14.74 2.71
N LEU A 168 0.65 13.77 2.61
CA LEU A 168 1.54 13.44 3.72
C LEU A 168 2.67 14.44 3.77
N GLN A 169 2.95 14.98 4.96
CA GLN A 169 4.11 15.83 5.19
C GLN A 169 5.36 15.04 4.80
N ASP A 170 6.13 15.62 3.87
CA ASP A 170 7.37 15.02 3.43
C ASP A 170 8.38 15.08 4.58
N LEU A 171 9.28 14.09 4.65
CA LEU A 171 10.27 14.02 5.71
C LEU A 171 11.44 14.99 5.48
N VAL A 172 11.47 15.66 4.34
CA VAL A 172 12.62 16.45 3.86
C VAL A 172 12.26 17.93 3.64
N ASP A 173 10.99 18.24 3.35
CA ASP A 173 10.55 19.61 3.09
C ASP A 173 9.96 20.24 4.37
N GLU A 174 10.64 21.25 4.92
CA GLU A 174 10.16 22.01 6.07
C GLU A 174 9.10 23.06 5.71
N ASP A 175 9.03 23.48 4.43
CA ASP A 175 8.05 24.46 3.93
C ASP A 175 7.22 23.85 2.78
N PRO A 176 6.05 23.23 3.07
CA PRO A 176 5.16 22.74 2.03
C PRO A 176 4.50 23.93 1.33
N GLU A 177 4.99 24.28 0.15
CA GLU A 177 4.29 25.19 -0.77
C GLU A 177 2.92 24.56 -1.12
N PRO A 178 1.79 25.16 -0.68
CA PRO A 178 0.47 24.52 -0.71
C PRO A 178 -0.04 24.25 -2.14
N ASP A 179 0.52 24.91 -3.14
CA ASP A 179 0.04 24.89 -4.52
C ASP A 179 0.82 23.97 -5.46
N LYS A 180 1.85 23.25 -4.98
CA LYS A 180 2.64 22.39 -5.86
C LYS A 180 1.86 21.10 -6.19
N PRO A 181 1.52 20.85 -7.47
CA PRO A 181 0.82 19.63 -7.83
C PRO A 181 1.69 18.43 -7.49
N ARG A 182 1.09 17.45 -6.79
CA ARG A 182 1.80 16.26 -6.37
C ARG A 182 2.27 15.45 -7.58
N PRO A 183 3.48 14.85 -7.52
CA PRO A 183 3.95 14.00 -8.60
C PRO A 183 2.97 12.84 -8.79
N PRO A 184 2.45 12.59 -10.00
CA PRO A 184 1.52 11.47 -10.24
C PRO A 184 2.15 10.12 -9.87
N GLN A 185 3.48 10.02 -9.94
CA GLN A 185 4.23 8.82 -9.58
C GLN A 185 4.12 8.47 -8.09
N LEU A 186 3.90 9.44 -7.20
CA LEU A 186 3.71 9.13 -5.78
C LEU A 186 2.40 8.37 -5.55
N LEU A 187 1.32 8.81 -6.19
CA LEU A 187 0.03 8.12 -6.06
C LEU A 187 0.13 6.70 -6.62
N LEU A 188 0.75 6.55 -7.80
CA LEU A 188 1.00 5.24 -8.40
C LEU A 188 1.83 4.36 -7.46
N GLU A 189 2.90 4.89 -6.86
CA GLU A 189 3.68 4.10 -5.90
C GLU A 189 2.86 3.68 -4.68
N GLN A 190 2.06 4.59 -4.10
CA GLN A 190 1.20 4.29 -2.96
C GLN A 190 0.19 3.17 -3.30
N GLU A 191 -0.31 3.14 -4.53
CA GLU A 191 -1.19 2.08 -5.03
C GLU A 191 -0.43 0.76 -5.23
N ILE A 192 0.77 0.82 -5.80
CA ILE A 192 1.58 -0.35 -6.13
C ILE A 192 2.11 -1.02 -4.86
N SER A 193 2.90 -0.31 -4.06
CA SER A 193 3.65 -0.88 -2.93
C SER A 193 3.12 -0.48 -1.56
N GLY A 194 2.28 0.55 -1.49
CA GLY A 194 1.87 1.14 -0.21
C GLY A 194 2.95 2.03 0.41
N LEU A 195 4.04 2.36 -0.29
CA LEU A 195 5.07 3.26 0.20
C LEU A 195 4.60 4.73 0.20
N CYS A 196 4.72 5.40 1.34
CA CYS A 196 4.04 6.68 1.54
C CYS A 196 4.78 7.91 0.99
N SER A 197 6.08 7.79 0.66
CA SER A 197 6.91 8.91 0.19
C SER A 197 8.09 8.44 -0.67
N PRO A 198 8.70 9.32 -1.47
CA PRO A 198 9.92 9.01 -2.22
C PRO A 198 11.05 8.51 -1.32
N VAL A 199 11.20 9.07 -0.12
CA VAL A 199 12.19 8.64 0.86
C VAL A 199 11.98 7.18 1.28
N CYS A 200 10.74 6.79 1.60
CA CYS A 200 10.45 5.42 2.00
C CYS A 200 10.78 4.41 0.90
N PHE A 201 10.58 4.77 -0.36
CA PHE A 201 10.96 3.90 -1.46
C PHE A 201 12.45 3.88 -1.77
N ILE A 202 13.14 5.01 -1.64
CA ILE A 202 14.60 5.02 -1.71
C ILE A 202 15.17 4.06 -0.65
N LEU A 203 14.62 4.08 0.57
CA LEU A 203 15.00 3.14 1.64
C LEU A 203 14.66 1.69 1.26
N ALA A 204 13.46 1.44 0.74
CA ALA A 204 13.04 0.10 0.33
C ALA A 204 13.85 -0.47 -0.84
N SER A 205 14.34 0.41 -1.72
CA SER A 205 15.07 0.07 -2.94
C SER A 205 16.57 0.36 -2.84
N PHE A 206 17.08 0.62 -1.63
CA PHE A 206 18.46 1.09 -1.42
C PHE A 206 19.50 0.10 -1.95
N ASN A 207 19.19 -1.20 -1.89
CA ASN A 207 20.03 -2.27 -2.44
C ASN A 207 20.10 -2.28 -3.97
N TYR A 208 19.27 -1.50 -4.66
CA TYR A 208 19.14 -1.46 -6.12
C TYR A 208 19.23 -0.03 -6.64
N PRO A 209 20.31 0.71 -6.35
CA PRO A 209 20.39 2.15 -6.63
C PRO A 209 20.17 2.50 -8.11
N GLY A 210 20.59 1.62 -9.03
CA GLY A 210 20.37 1.77 -10.48
C GLY A 210 18.91 1.65 -10.90
N ALA A 211 18.06 0.96 -10.13
CA ALA A 211 16.65 0.75 -10.44
C ALA A 211 15.73 1.81 -9.82
N ILE A 212 16.15 2.52 -8.75
CA ILE A 212 15.29 3.42 -7.96
C ILE A 212 14.49 4.39 -8.85
N LYS A 213 15.18 5.21 -9.66
CA LYS A 213 14.50 6.22 -10.47
C LYS A 213 13.64 5.62 -11.58
N LEU A 214 13.99 4.43 -12.04
CA LEU A 214 13.36 3.79 -13.20
C LEU A 214 12.14 2.96 -12.79
N ALA A 215 12.12 2.44 -11.56
CA ALA A 215 11.05 1.60 -11.02
C ALA A 215 10.00 2.37 -10.21
N TRP A 216 10.27 3.62 -9.82
CA TRP A 216 9.36 4.45 -9.03
C TRP A 216 8.03 4.69 -9.74
N GLY A 217 6.93 4.25 -9.14
CA GLY A 217 5.57 4.36 -9.68
C GLY A 217 5.34 3.55 -10.95
N ARG A 218 6.08 2.46 -11.18
CA ARG A 218 5.94 1.60 -12.37
C ARG A 218 5.76 0.13 -12.01
N MET A 219 4.85 -0.53 -12.72
CA MET A 219 4.66 -1.98 -12.71
C MET A 219 5.70 -2.70 -13.57
N ALA A 220 5.81 -4.02 -13.42
CA ALA A 220 6.81 -4.82 -14.12
C ALA A 220 6.70 -4.76 -15.65
N ASP A 221 5.48 -4.66 -16.18
CA ASP A 221 5.19 -4.58 -17.61
C ASP A 221 5.47 -3.20 -18.22
N GLU A 222 5.56 -2.16 -17.38
CA GLU A 222 5.90 -0.78 -17.76
C GLU A 222 7.41 -0.48 -17.71
N MET A 223 8.19 -1.39 -17.14
CA MET A 223 9.65 -1.29 -17.08
C MET A 223 10.30 -1.98 -18.29
N ASP A 224 11.44 -1.44 -18.72
CA ASP A 224 12.32 -2.10 -19.67
C ASP A 224 13.07 -3.26 -19.00
N ASP A 225 13.45 -4.26 -19.81
CA ASP A 225 14.08 -5.48 -19.32
C ASP A 225 15.34 -5.19 -18.49
N SER A 226 16.14 -4.18 -18.88
CA SER A 226 17.32 -3.77 -18.11
C SER A 226 16.98 -3.21 -16.73
N THR A 227 15.92 -2.42 -16.58
CA THR A 227 15.48 -1.95 -15.26
C THR A 227 14.97 -3.10 -14.40
N TRP A 228 14.20 -4.01 -15.01
CA TRP A 228 13.70 -5.19 -14.30
C TRP A 228 14.83 -6.09 -13.83
N GLU A 229 15.87 -6.29 -14.65
CA GLU A 229 17.08 -7.03 -14.27
C GLU A 229 17.85 -6.35 -13.13
N LEU A 230 17.99 -5.02 -13.15
CA LEU A 230 18.63 -4.29 -12.06
C LEU A 230 17.90 -4.48 -10.73
N LEU A 231 16.56 -4.49 -10.75
CA LEU A 231 15.75 -4.68 -9.55
C LEU A 231 15.81 -6.15 -9.05
N ASN A 232 15.94 -7.11 -9.96
CA ASN A 232 16.03 -8.55 -9.64
C ASN A 232 17.46 -9.06 -9.43
N GLY A 233 18.46 -8.20 -9.60
CA GLY A 233 19.87 -8.54 -9.41
C GLY A 233 20.21 -8.90 -7.96
N PRO A 234 21.47 -9.28 -7.71
CA PRO A 234 21.96 -9.60 -6.35
C PRO A 234 22.02 -8.38 -5.41
N GLY A 235 21.73 -7.17 -5.90
CA GLY A 235 21.85 -5.92 -5.16
C GLY A 235 23.30 -5.42 -5.05
N VAL A 236 23.47 -4.13 -4.80
CA VAL A 236 24.77 -3.49 -4.60
C VAL A 236 24.93 -3.19 -3.11
N GLY A 237 25.79 -3.95 -2.43
CA GLY A 237 26.19 -3.66 -1.06
C GLY A 237 25.71 -4.69 -0.05
N VAL A 238 26.63 -5.00 0.87
CA VAL A 238 26.52 -5.87 2.04
C VAL A 238 25.63 -5.22 3.12
N ALA A 239 24.48 -4.66 2.75
CA ALA A 239 23.46 -4.37 3.75
C ALA A 239 22.84 -5.72 4.14
N GLU A 240 23.53 -6.45 5.01
CA GLU A 240 23.02 -7.66 5.68
C GLU A 240 21.77 -7.37 6.54
N ASN A 241 21.32 -6.11 6.61
CA ASN A 241 20.09 -5.76 7.28
C ASN A 241 18.91 -6.45 6.59
N GLU A 242 18.37 -7.44 7.28
CA GLU A 242 17.17 -8.20 6.94
C GLU A 242 16.00 -7.30 6.54
N THR A 243 15.89 -6.12 7.16
CA THR A 243 14.87 -5.12 6.85
C THR A 243 14.99 -4.63 5.41
N SER A 244 16.19 -4.24 4.96
CA SER A 244 16.42 -3.73 3.60
C SER A 244 16.19 -4.83 2.56
N ARG A 245 16.57 -6.07 2.87
CA ARG A 245 16.30 -7.24 2.00
C ARG A 245 14.79 -7.49 1.88
N THR A 246 14.09 -7.47 3.00
CA THR A 246 12.63 -7.67 3.07
C THR A 246 11.89 -6.60 2.28
N LEU A 247 12.25 -5.32 2.47
CA LEU A 247 11.66 -4.21 1.73
C LEU A 247 11.96 -4.31 0.23
N GLY A 248 13.18 -4.67 -0.17
CA GLY A 248 13.53 -4.88 -1.57
C GLY A 248 12.77 -6.04 -2.21
N MET A 249 12.47 -7.10 -1.44
CA MET A 249 11.59 -8.18 -1.88
C MET A 249 10.14 -7.71 -2.02
N LEU A 250 9.62 -6.94 -1.06
CA LEU A 250 8.29 -6.34 -1.15
C LEU A 250 8.14 -5.45 -2.40
N VAL A 251 9.14 -4.62 -2.70
CA VAL A 251 9.14 -3.78 -3.92
C VAL A 251 9.02 -4.64 -5.17
N ARG A 252 9.81 -5.72 -5.28
CA ARG A 252 9.75 -6.65 -6.43
C ARG A 252 8.39 -7.33 -6.55
N MET A 253 7.90 -7.91 -5.44
CA MET A 253 6.61 -8.60 -5.41
C MET A 253 5.49 -7.64 -5.85
N THR A 254 5.45 -6.43 -5.30
CA THR A 254 4.39 -5.47 -5.59
C THR A 254 4.38 -4.95 -7.02
N ARG A 255 5.43 -5.17 -7.83
CA ARG A 255 5.43 -4.86 -9.27
C ARG A 255 4.72 -5.90 -10.13
N LEU A 256 4.39 -7.04 -9.56
CA LEU A 256 3.63 -8.10 -10.21
C LEU A 256 2.17 -8.00 -9.76
N HIS A 257 1.22 -8.18 -10.69
CA HIS A 257 -0.20 -8.05 -10.41
C HIS A 257 -0.68 -9.03 -9.32
N ASP A 258 -0.13 -10.23 -9.32
CA ASP A 258 -0.42 -11.34 -8.40
C ASP A 258 0.62 -11.44 -7.27
N LEU A 259 1.46 -10.41 -7.09
CA LEU A 259 2.63 -10.41 -6.20
C LEU A 259 3.69 -11.50 -6.53
N GLY A 260 3.59 -12.14 -7.68
CA GLY A 260 4.39 -13.32 -8.04
C GLY A 260 3.96 -14.59 -7.31
N LEU A 261 2.80 -14.61 -6.66
CA LEU A 261 2.32 -15.77 -5.90
C LEU A 261 1.98 -16.96 -6.81
N ALA A 262 1.54 -16.74 -8.05
CA ALA A 262 1.29 -17.83 -8.97
C ALA A 262 2.56 -18.66 -9.24
N GLN A 263 3.73 -18.02 -9.27
CA GLN A 263 5.01 -18.71 -9.46
C GLN A 263 5.35 -19.64 -8.29
N LEU A 264 4.93 -19.27 -7.06
CA LEU A 264 5.11 -20.09 -5.86
C LEU A 264 4.14 -21.29 -5.84
N CYS A 265 2.90 -21.09 -6.27
CA CYS A 265 1.88 -22.14 -6.27
C CYS A 265 2.10 -23.19 -7.36
N PHE A 266 2.50 -22.74 -8.55
CA PHE A 266 2.60 -23.61 -9.73
C PHE A 266 4.01 -24.12 -9.98
N GLY A 267 4.97 -23.78 -9.11
CA GLY A 267 6.31 -24.36 -9.07
C GLY A 267 6.90 -24.50 -10.47
N VAL A 268 6.88 -23.42 -11.27
CA VAL A 268 7.41 -23.48 -12.62
C VAL A 268 8.92 -23.63 -12.48
N ASP A 269 9.36 -24.89 -12.41
CA ASP A 269 10.73 -25.27 -12.69
C ASP A 269 11.03 -24.70 -14.07
N VAL A 270 11.87 -23.68 -14.07
CA VAL A 270 12.26 -22.89 -15.26
C VAL A 270 12.84 -23.79 -16.36
N GLU A 271 13.19 -25.04 -16.04
CA GLU A 271 13.60 -26.08 -16.99
C GLU A 271 12.45 -26.65 -17.83
N GLU A 272 11.23 -26.83 -17.29
CA GLU A 272 10.15 -27.51 -18.02
C GLU A 272 9.49 -26.61 -19.09
N ALA A 273 9.43 -25.30 -18.83
CA ALA A 273 8.98 -24.31 -19.83
C ALA A 273 9.95 -24.21 -21.03
N SER A 274 11.23 -24.50 -20.83
CA SER A 274 12.24 -24.56 -21.89
C SER A 274 12.17 -25.88 -22.67
N LEU A 275 11.87 -27.00 -22.01
CA LEU A 275 11.69 -28.32 -22.64
C LEU A 275 10.44 -28.39 -23.53
N LEU A 276 9.34 -27.76 -23.14
CA LEU A 276 8.12 -27.72 -23.95
C LEU A 276 8.24 -26.81 -25.19
N GLN A 277 9.16 -25.84 -25.20
CA GLN A 277 9.44 -25.03 -26.39
C GLN A 277 10.29 -25.77 -27.44
N VAL A 278 11.10 -26.75 -27.01
CA VAL A 278 11.90 -27.58 -27.93
C VAL A 278 11.07 -28.71 -28.54
N ALA A 279 10.01 -29.18 -27.86
CA ALA A 279 9.11 -30.22 -28.38
C ALA A 279 8.16 -29.75 -29.53
N HIS A 280 8.12 -28.44 -29.81
CA HIS A 280 7.31 -27.84 -30.88
C HIS A 280 8.12 -27.12 -31.97
N SER A 281 9.43 -27.38 -32.04
CA SER A 281 10.30 -26.88 -33.13
C SER A 281 10.77 -28.03 -34.03
#